data_AF-A0A7V9EXB0-F1
#
_entry.id   AF-A0A7V9EXB0-F1
#
_cell.length_a   1.000
_cell.length_b   1.000
_cell.length_c   1.000
_cell.angle_alpha   90.00
_cell.angle_beta   90.00
_cell.angle_gamma   90.00
#
_symmetry.space_group_name_H-M   'P 1'
#
loop_
_entity.id
_entity.type
_entity.pdbx_description
1 polymer ?
#
loop_
_entity_poly.entity_id
_entity_poly.type
_entity_poly.pdbx_seq_one_letter_code
_entity_poly.pdbx_strand_id
1 'polypeptide(L)' 'MGGRSRQASSACERARLNVTRALRAATAKLREAMPEAGTVLDRRLRTGLYCAYEPEDGDDVRWVVQS' A
#
# COMPACT_ATOMS: atom_id res chain seq x y z
N MET A 1 -32.19 -14.49 11.30
CA MET A 1 -31.17 -13.64 10.63
C MET A 1 -30.13 -13.23 11.65
N GLY A 2 -28.84 -13.46 11.42
CA GLY A 2 -27.93 -12.32 11.22
C GLY A 2 -26.75 -12.31 12.19
N GLY A 3 -25.71 -13.12 11.93
CA GLY A 3 -24.47 -13.11 12.71
C GLY A 3 -23.19 -13.14 11.86
N ARG A 4 -23.25 -13.66 10.63
CA ARG A 4 -22.08 -13.92 9.80
C ARG A 4 -21.58 -12.72 8.98
N SER A 5 -22.45 -11.78 8.62
CA SER A 5 -22.10 -10.61 7.80
C SER A 5 -21.19 -9.61 8.54
N ARG A 6 -21.38 -9.44 9.86
CA ARG A 6 -20.59 -8.48 10.66
C ARG A 6 -19.14 -8.92 10.88
N GLN A 7 -18.89 -10.21 11.10
CA GLN A 7 -17.55 -10.73 11.38
C GLN A 7 -16.65 -10.74 10.14
N ALA A 8 -17.20 -11.10 8.97
CA ALA A 8 -16.47 -11.04 7.70
C ALA A 8 -16.07 -9.60 7.36
N SER A 9 -16.98 -8.63 7.52
CA SER A 9 -16.68 -7.20 7.35
C SER A 9 -15.58 -6.71 8.30
N SER A 10 -15.56 -7.19 9.54
CA SER A 10 -14.51 -6.86 10.52
C SER A 10 -13.14 -7.44 10.16
N ALA A 11 -13.08 -8.65 9.58
CA ALA A 11 -11.83 -9.23 9.11
C ALA A 11 -11.25 -8.45 7.92
N CYS A 12 -12.09 -8.10 6.93
CA CYS A 12 -11.69 -7.27 5.80
C CYS A 12 -11.18 -5.89 6.25
N GLU A 13 -11.87 -5.25 7.20
CA GLU A 13 -11.47 -3.93 7.68
C GLU A 13 -10.14 -3.98 8.45
N ARG A 14 -9.95 -5.00 9.30
CA ARG A 14 -8.65 -5.22 9.96
C ARG A 14 -7.54 -5.48 8.95
N ALA A 15 -7.79 -6.26 7.91
CA ALA A 15 -6.82 -6.50 6.84
C ALA A 15 -6.42 -5.19 6.16
N ARG A 16 -7.39 -4.32 5.81
CA ARG A 16 -7.10 -3.00 5.21
C ARG A 16 -6.25 -2.13 6.12
N LEU A 17 -6.63 -2.01 7.40
CA LEU A 17 -5.86 -1.22 8.37
C LEU A 17 -4.43 -1.74 8.51
N ASN A 18 -4.25 -3.06 8.56
CA ASN A 18 -2.93 -3.67 8.67
C ASN A 18 -2.10 -3.45 7.40
N VAL A 19 -2.68 -3.60 6.21
CA VAL A 19 -2.00 -3.32 4.94
C VAL A 19 -1.57 -1.86 4.88
N THR A 20 -2.46 -0.91 5.18
CA THR A 20 -2.12 0.51 5.20
C THR A 20 -0.97 0.80 6.16
N ARG A 21 -1.02 0.26 7.39
CA ARG A 21 0.06 0.43 8.38
C ARG A 21 1.38 -0.16 7.91
N ALA A 22 1.36 -1.38 7.38
CA ALA A 22 2.55 -2.07 6.89
C ALA A 22 3.20 -1.32 5.72
N LEU A 23 2.39 -0.86 4.76
CA LEU A 23 2.89 -0.09 3.62
C LEU A 23 3.49 1.25 4.08
N ARG A 24 2.82 1.99 4.97
CA ARG A 24 3.38 3.25 5.51
C ARG A 24 4.71 3.04 6.21
N ALA A 25 4.83 1.98 7.02
CA ALA A 25 6.08 1.64 7.69
C ALA A 25 7.19 1.22 6.71
N ALA A 26 6.85 0.41 5.70
CA ALA A 26 7.81 -0.01 4.68
C ALA A 26 8.29 1.19 3.84
N THR A 27 7.37 2.03 3.37
CA THR A 27 7.70 3.20 2.56
C THR A 27 8.48 4.25 3.35
N ALA A 28 8.23 4.41 4.66
CA ALA A 28 9.06 5.26 5.51
C ALA A 28 10.53 4.79 5.52
N LYS A 29 10.77 3.49 5.72
CA LYS A 29 12.13 2.91 5.66
C LYS A 29 12.75 3.07 4.27
N LEU A 30 11.96 2.91 3.21
CA LEU A 30 12.44 3.13 1.84
C LEU A 30 12.81 4.59 1.60
N ARG A 31 12.07 5.55 2.16
CA ARG A 31 12.42 6.98 2.06
C ARG A 31 13.70 7.32 2.82
N GLU A 32 14.00 6.62 3.91
CA GLU A 32 15.27 6.77 4.64
C GLU A 32 16.45 6.22 3.84
N ALA A 33 16.30 5.04 3.23
CA ALA A 33 17.37 4.40 2.47
C ALA A 33 17.54 4.95 1.04
N MET A 34 16.42 5.32 0.40
CA MET A 34 16.30 5.72 -1.00
C MET A 34 15.22 6.82 -1.14
N PRO A 35 15.56 8.09 -0.84
CA PRO A 35 14.58 9.17 -0.72
C PRO A 35 13.67 9.36 -1.93
N GLU A 36 14.22 9.31 -3.15
CA GLU A 36 13.46 9.48 -4.40
C GLU A 36 12.49 8.31 -4.64
N ALA A 37 13.01 7.08 -4.64
CA ALA A 37 12.22 5.87 -4.85
C ALA A 37 11.11 5.69 -3.80
N GLY A 38 11.44 5.93 -2.53
CA GLY A 38 10.46 5.88 -1.44
C GLY A 38 9.38 6.96 -1.57
N THR A 39 9.72 8.16 -2.03
CA THR A 39 8.76 9.25 -2.21
C THR A 39 7.81 8.97 -3.38
N VAL A 40 8.34 8.51 -4.52
CA VAL A 40 7.50 8.08 -5.65
C VAL A 40 6.59 6.92 -5.23
N LEU A 41 7.13 5.92 -4.54
CA LEU A 41 6.32 4.78 -4.09
C LEU A 41 5.19 5.22 -3.13
N ASP A 42 5.46 6.09 -2.15
CA ASP A 42 4.41 6.58 -1.24
C ASP A 42 3.30 7.32 -1.98
N ARG A 43 3.69 8.13 -2.99
CA ARG A 43 2.76 8.93 -3.78
C ARG A 43 1.89 8.07 -4.68
N ARG A 44 2.42 6.99 -5.25
CA ARG A 44 1.73 6.14 -6.22
C ARG A 44 1.00 4.95 -5.61
N LEU A 45 1.26 4.62 -4.35
CA LEU A 45 0.48 3.61 -3.63
C LEU A 45 -0.91 4.15 -3.27
N ARG A 46 -1.93 3.38 -3.63
CA ARG A 46 -3.32 3.60 -3.24
C ARG A 46 -3.75 2.49 -2.29
N THR A 47 -4.20 2.89 -1.10
CA THR A 47 -4.76 1.99 -0.10
C THR A 47 -6.23 2.29 0.09
N GLY A 48 -7.11 1.33 -0.17
CA GLY A 48 -8.56 1.45 0.01
C GLY A 48 -9.22 0.08 0.12
N LEU A 49 -10.29 -0.15 -0.64
CA LEU A 49 -10.84 -1.51 -0.81
C LEU A 49 -9.80 -2.45 -1.42
N TYR A 50 -8.97 -1.91 -2.30
CA TYR A 50 -7.84 -2.58 -2.95
C TYR A 50 -6.54 -1.86 -2.58
N CYS A 51 -5.44 -2.58 -2.70
CA CYS A 51 -4.10 -2.02 -2.67
C CYS A 51 -3.55 -2.05 -4.10
N ALA A 52 -3.19 -0.89 -4.63
CA ALA A 52 -2.68 -0.77 -5.99
C ALA A 52 -1.49 0.19 -6.03
N TYR A 53 -0.59 -0.05 -6.99
CA TYR A 53 0.43 0.91 -7.40
C TYR A 53 -0.02 1.52 -8.72
N GLU A 54 -0.21 2.83 -8.74
CA GLU A 54 -0.69 3.58 -9.90
C GLU A 54 0.43 4.53 -10.37
N PRO A 55 1.28 4.11 -11.33
CA PRO A 55 2.35 4.97 -11.86
C PRO A 55 1.77 6.16 -12.64
N GLU A 56 2.50 7.27 -12.69
CA GLU A 56 2.18 8.40 -13.57
C GLU A 56 3.29 8.59 -14.61
N ASP A 57 2.90 9.12 -15.77
CA ASP A 57 3.87 9.51 -16.79
C ASP A 57 4.82 10.57 -16.22
N GLY A 58 6.12 10.28 -16.29
CA GLY A 58 7.17 11.16 -15.75
C GLY A 58 7.62 10.84 -14.33
N ASP A 59 7.25 9.70 -13.75
CA ASP A 59 7.92 9.21 -12.54
C ASP A 59 9.42 8.96 -12.82
N ASP A 60 10.31 9.62 -12.08
CA ASP A 60 11.77 9.54 -12.26
C ASP A 60 12.40 8.19 -11.86
N VAL A 61 11.56 7.21 -11.49
CA VAL A 61 11.98 5.93 -10.90
C VAL A 61 11.59 4.78 -11.81
N ARG A 62 12.57 3.97 -12.20
CA ARG A 62 12.35 2.72 -12.94
C ARG A 62 12.29 1.53 -12.00
N TRP A 63 11.14 0.86 -11.96
CA TRP A 63 10.97 -0.40 -11.24
C TRP A 63 11.38 -1.59 -12.11
N VAL A 64 12.12 -2.53 -11.51
CA VAL A 64 12.47 -3.82 -12.14
C VAL A 64 12.01 -4.92 -11.19
N VAL A 65 11.13 -5.79 -11.68
CA VAL A 65 10.67 -6.96 -10.92
C VAL A 65 11.63 -8.12 -11.20
N GLN A 66 12.15 -8.74 -10.15
CA GLN A 66 12.96 -9.96 -10.24
C GLN A 66 12.24 -11.08 -9.50
N SER A 67 12.16 -12.26 -10.12
CA SER A 67 11.56 -13.49 -9.59
C SER A 67 12.59 -14.39 -8.93
#